data_AF-I0BME3-F1
#
_entry.id   AF-I0BME3-F1
#
_cell.length_a   1.000
_cell.length_b   1.000
_cell.length_c   1.000
_cell.angle_alpha   90.00
_cell.angle_beta   90.00
_cell.angle_gamma   90.00
#
_symmetry.space_group_name_H-M   'P 1'
#
loop_
_entity.id
_entity.type
_entity.pdbx_description
1 polymer ?
#
loop_
_entity_poly.entity_id
_entity_poly.type
_entity_poly.pdbx_seq_one_letter_code
_entity_poly.pdbx_strand_id
1 'polypeptide(L)' 'MNWILIGIALYLTYYTFTYARKVWSDNNKPAGLALLMLSGCYLPLSLYLHFR' A
#
# COMPACT_ATOMS: atom_id res chain seq x y z
N MET A 1 20.03 8.15 -4.04
CA MET A 1 18.66 7.62 -3.84
C MET A 1 18.72 6.23 -3.23
N ASN A 2 18.06 6.04 -2.10
CA ASN A 2 18.10 4.80 -1.35
C ASN A 2 17.08 3.81 -1.95
N TRP A 3 17.46 3.14 -3.04
CA TRP A 3 16.62 2.24 -3.84
C TRP A 3 15.93 1.15 -3.00
N ILE A 4 16.54 0.77 -1.87
CA ILE A 4 16.00 -0.19 -0.90
C ILE A 4 14.70 0.34 -0.28
N LEU A 5 14.63 1.61 0.10
CA LEU A 5 13.43 2.23 0.68
C LEU A 5 12.29 2.30 -0.34
N ILE A 6 12.61 2.57 -1.60
CA ILE A 6 11.63 2.58 -2.70
C ILE A 6 11.08 1.17 -2.93
N GLY A 7 11.95 0.15 -2.95
CA GLY A 7 11.55 -1.25 -3.06
C GLY A 7 10.66 -1.72 -1.91
N ILE A 8 10.98 -1.33 -0.67
CA ILE A 8 10.17 -1.64 0.51
C ILE A 8 8.80 -0.95 0.43
N ALA A 9 8.74 0.32 0.02
CA ALA A 9 7.48 1.07 -0.12
C ALA A 9 6.56 0.45 -1.19
N LEU A 10 7.12 0.07 -2.35
CA LEU A 10 6.41 -0.63 -3.41
C LEU A 10 5.90 -2.00 -2.96
N TYR A 11 6.75 -2.78 -2.29
CA TYR A 11 6.38 -4.08 -1.73
C TYR A 11 5.24 -3.94 -0.72
N LEU A 12 5.32 -2.97 0.18
CA LEU A 12 4.31 -2.71 1.20
C LEU A 12 2.98 -2.27 0.57
N THR A 13 3.04 -1.43 -0.47
CA THR A 13 1.85 -1.01 -1.23
C THR A 13 1.19 -2.21 -1.91
N TYR A 14 1.97 -3.04 -2.60
CA TYR A 14 1.46 -4.23 -3.28
C TYR A 14 0.86 -5.25 -2.29
N TYR A 15 1.55 -5.49 -1.18
CA TYR A 15 1.08 -6.37 -0.11
C TYR A 15 -0.24 -5.86 0.48
N THR A 16 -0.31 -4.57 0.84
CA THR A 16 -1.50 -3.96 1.44
C THR A 16 -2.69 -4.00 0.48
N PHE A 17 -2.47 -3.75 -0.81
CA PHE A 17 -3.51 -3.83 -1.84
C PHE A 17 -4.04 -5.26 -2.02
N THR A 18 -3.13 -6.23 -2.07
CA THR A 18 -3.48 -7.66 -2.18
C THR A 18 -4.25 -8.13 -0.93
N TYR A 19 -3.83 -7.67 0.24
CA TYR A 19 -4.51 -7.95 1.51
C TYR A 19 -5.89 -7.30 1.58
N ALA A 20 -6.02 -6.04 1.13
CA ALA A 20 -7.30 -5.34 1.04
C ALA A 20 -8.30 -6.12 0.17
N ARG A 21 -7.82 -6.63 -0.99
CA ARG A 21 -8.64 -7.44 -1.90
C ARG A 21 -9.06 -8.77 -1.29
N LYS A 22 -8.16 -9.40 -0.53
CA LYS A 22 -8.46 -10.65 0.22
C LYS A 22 -9.49 -10.41 1.32
N VAL A 23 -9.33 -9.35 2.11
CA VAL A 23 -10.26 -8.96 3.18
C VAL A 23 -11.63 -8.54 2.62
N TRP A 24 -11.65 -7.90 1.45
CA TRP A 24 -12.89 -7.60 0.73
C TRP A 24 -13.64 -8.88 0.34
N SER A 25 -12.91 -9.91 -0.09
CA SER A 25 -13.48 -11.23 -0.39
C SER A 25 -14.00 -11.96 0.85
N ASP A 26 -13.44 -11.67 2.02
CA ASP A 26 -13.79 -12.30 3.31
C ASP A 26 -15.03 -11.66 3.99
N ASN A 27 -15.88 -10.95 3.21
CA ASN A 27 -17.05 -10.19 3.66
C ASN A 27 -16.79 -9.03 4.64
N ASN A 28 -15.54 -8.78 5.03
CA ASN A 28 -15.12 -7.67 5.90
C ASN A 28 -14.84 -6.39 5.10
N LYS A 29 -15.87 -5.92 4.38
CA LYS A 29 -15.88 -4.70 3.54
C LYS A 29 -15.27 -3.46 4.22
N PRO A 30 -15.58 -3.10 5.49
CA PRO A 30 -14.99 -1.92 6.12
C PRO A 30 -13.48 -2.02 6.33
N ALA A 31 -12.98 -3.23 6.63
CA ALA A 31 -11.54 -3.46 6.78
C ALA A 31 -10.81 -3.39 5.44
N GLY A 32 -11.43 -3.88 4.35
CA GLY A 32 -10.91 -3.72 2.99
C GLY A 32 -10.83 -2.25 2.54
N LEU A 33 -11.81 -1.43 2.93
CA LEU A 33 -11.85 0.00 2.63
C LEU A 33 -10.77 0.78 3.39
N ALA A 34 -10.57 0.46 4.67
CA ALA A 34 -9.48 1.02 5.48
C ALA A 34 -8.10 0.66 4.91
N LEU A 35 -7.90 -0.59 4.48
CA LEU A 35 -6.65 -1.04 3.85
C LEU A 35 -6.40 -0.38 2.48
N LEU A 36 -7.45 -0.10 1.70
CA LEU A 36 -7.33 0.66 0.44
C LEU A 36 -6.95 2.12 0.68
N MET A 37 -7.56 2.78 1.68
CA MET A 37 -7.15 4.12 2.09
C MET A 37 -5.69 4.15 2.57
N LEU A 38 -5.28 3.16 3.36
CA LEU A 38 -3.91 3.01 3.83
C LEU A 38 -2.92 2.80 2.67
N SER A 39 -3.26 1.90 1.73
CA SER A 39 -2.53 1.69 0.46
C SER A 39 -2.38 2.99 -0.33
N GLY A 40 -3.43 3.81 -0.35
CA GLY A 40 -3.43 5.13 -1.00
C GLY A 40 -2.44 6.11 -0.38
N CYS A 41 -2.11 5.99 0.92
CA CYS A 41 -1.10 6.82 1.58
C CYS A 41 0.35 6.37 1.29
N TYR A 42 0.58 5.09 1.01
CA TYR A 42 1.92 4.59 0.69
C TYR A 42 2.40 4.95 -0.72
N LEU A 43 1.47 5.12 -1.67
CA LEU A 43 1.75 5.61 -3.04
C LEU A 43 2.45 6.99 -3.08
N PRO A 44 1.91 8.05 -2.45
CA PRO A 44 2.56 9.35 -2.42
C PRO A 44 3.84 9.33 -1.57
N LEU A 45 3.94 8.46 -0.57
CA LEU A 45 5.18 8.26 0.20
C LEU A 45 6.31 7.67 -0.67
N SER A 46 5.98 6.70 -1.53
CA SER A 46 6.92 6.13 -2.50
C SER A 46 7.35 7.14 -3.55
N LEU A 47 6.42 7.98 -4.05
CA LEU A 47 6.74 9.06 -4.99
C LEU A 47 7.61 10.15 -4.35
N TYR A 48 7.31 10.52 -3.10
CA TYR A 48 8.10 11.48 -2.34
C TYR A 48 9.53 10.99 -2.11
N LEU A 49 9.71 9.71 -1.78
CA LEU A 49 11.03 9.08 -1.65
C LEU A 49 11.79 8.95 -2.98
N HIS A 50 11.10 9.01 -4.13
CA HIS A 50 11.73 8.96 -5.45
C HIS A 50 12.19 10.34 -5.93
N PHE A 51 11.43 11.40 -5.61
CA PHE A 51 11.75 12.79 -5.97
C PHE A 51 12.74 13.50 -5.01
N ARG A 52 12.99 12.92 -3.84
CA ARG A 52 13.91 13.43 -2.82
C ARG A 52 15.28 12.72 -2.86
#